data_AF-A0A7Y8MB10-F1
#
_entry.id   AF-A0A7Y8MB10-F1
#
_cell.length_a   1.000
_cell.length_b   1.000
_cell.length_c   1.000
_cell.angle_alpha   90.00
_cell.angle_beta   90.00
_cell.angle_gamma   90.00
#
_symmetry.space_group_name_H-M   'P 1'
#
loop_
_entity.id
_entity.type
_entity.pdbx_description
1 polymer ?
#
loop_
_entity_poly.entity_id
_entity_poly.type
_entity_poly.pdbx_seq_one_letter_code
_entity_poly.pdbx_strand_id
1 'polypeptide(L)'
;MQSVDVQTFTSSGTWTKPAGAKRVHVLMIGAGGGGGGGARVSSGTQCSGGGGGGGGFTLSQMMDASLLGSSVSVTIGAGGGGGSGATVDNTAGGNGSAGGYTAFGSHMRVYSGGGGAGGQVGAHSGGGGGGGAASGGGNSTGTTAGSAGLVGGAAGGSGWAAG
;
A
#
# COMPACT_ATOMS: atom_id res chain seq x y z
N MET A 1 31.93 -22.75 9.89
CA MET A 1 30.87 -21.91 10.48
C MET A 1 29.78 -21.80 9.42
N GLN A 2 28.53 -22.22 9.69
CA GLN A 2 27.43 -21.96 8.74
C GLN A 2 27.12 -20.47 8.83
N SER A 3 27.49 -19.70 7.80
CA SER A 3 27.14 -18.29 7.68
C SER A 3 25.71 -18.17 7.18
N VAL A 4 24.94 -17.26 7.77
CA VAL A 4 23.65 -16.84 7.23
C VAL A 4 23.92 -15.86 6.09
N ASP A 5 23.31 -16.09 4.94
CA ASP A 5 23.33 -15.17 3.81
C ASP A 5 22.07 -14.30 3.85
N VAL A 6 22.25 -12.97 3.79
CA VAL A 6 21.15 -11.99 3.82
C VAL A 6 21.22 -11.15 2.56
N GLN A 7 20.17 -11.23 1.75
CA GLN A 7 20.03 -10.45 0.52
C GLN A 7 18.81 -9.51 0.65
N THR A 8 19.05 -8.21 0.56
CA THR A 8 18.01 -7.18 0.69
C THR A 8 17.69 -6.57 -0.67
N PHE A 9 16.39 -6.51 -1.00
CA PHE A 9 15.90 -5.92 -2.24
C PHE A 9 15.02 -4.71 -1.91
N THR A 10 15.48 -3.52 -2.30
CA THR A 10 14.68 -2.27 -2.30
C THR A 10 14.22 -1.88 -3.70
N SER A 11 14.59 -2.68 -4.70
CA SER A 11 14.16 -2.59 -6.10
C SER A 11 14.05 -3.99 -6.66
N SER A 12 13.20 -4.15 -7.70
CA SER A 12 13.01 -5.44 -8.36
C SER A 12 14.33 -6.01 -8.88
N GLY A 13 14.47 -7.32 -8.83
CA GLY A 13 15.71 -7.99 -9.16
C GLY A 13 15.56 -9.50 -9.17
N THR A 14 16.67 -10.20 -8.98
CA THR A 14 16.69 -11.66 -8.94
C THR A 14 17.44 -12.11 -7.71
N TRP A 15 16.80 -12.96 -6.91
CA TRP A 15 17.44 -13.66 -5.81
C TRP A 15 18.09 -14.93 -6.34
N THR A 16 19.34 -15.15 -5.93
CA THR A 16 20.07 -16.38 -6.24
C THR A 16 20.30 -17.17 -4.97
N LYS A 17 19.93 -18.45 -5.00
CA LYS A 17 20.03 -19.34 -3.86
C LYS A 17 21.50 -19.54 -3.46
N PRO A 18 21.86 -19.28 -2.20
CA PRO A 18 23.19 -19.59 -1.69
C PRO A 18 23.48 -21.09 -1.75
N ALA A 19 24.73 -21.45 -2.08
CA ALA A 19 25.15 -22.84 -2.10
C ALA A 19 24.98 -23.49 -0.71
N GLY A 20 24.37 -24.68 -0.67
CA GLY A 20 24.15 -25.41 0.58
C GLY A 20 23.01 -24.86 1.46
N ALA A 21 22.22 -23.89 0.97
CA ALA A 21 21.04 -23.42 1.69
C ALA A 21 20.07 -24.59 1.98
N LYS A 22 19.66 -24.72 3.25
CA LYS A 22 18.65 -25.70 3.69
C LYS A 22 17.30 -25.05 3.98
N ARG A 23 17.33 -23.83 4.51
CA ARG A 23 16.16 -23.04 4.87
C ARG A 23 16.33 -21.63 4.34
N VAL A 24 15.22 -21.02 3.93
CA VAL A 24 15.17 -19.63 3.47
C VAL A 24 14.07 -18.92 4.24
N HIS A 25 14.43 -17.82 4.89
CA HIS A 25 13.47 -16.93 5.53
C HIS A 25 13.21 -15.75 4.61
N VAL A 26 11.94 -15.56 4.24
CA VAL A 26 11.52 -14.46 3.39
C VAL A 26 10.63 -13.52 4.21
N LEU A 27 11.06 -12.27 4.33
CA LEU A 27 10.27 -11.16 4.85
C LEU A 27 9.94 -10.23 3.68
N MET A 28 8.65 -10.05 3.40
CA MET A 28 8.17 -9.13 2.37
C MET A 28 7.27 -8.08 2.96
N ILE A 29 7.40 -6.87 2.45
CA ILE A 29 6.58 -5.73 2.83
C ILE A 29 5.91 -5.21 1.55
N GLY A 30 4.59 -5.17 1.55
CA GLY A 30 3.79 -4.59 0.48
C GLY A 30 3.84 -3.07 0.53
N ALA A 31 3.70 -2.43 -0.63
CA ALA A 31 3.72 -0.98 -0.70
C ALA A 31 2.43 -0.36 -0.11
N GLY A 32 2.56 0.81 0.50
CA GLY A 32 1.39 1.62 0.87
C GLY A 32 0.77 2.32 -0.34
N GLY A 33 -0.51 2.69 -0.21
CA GLY A 33 -1.17 3.62 -1.12
C GLY A 33 -0.81 5.07 -0.82
N GLY A 34 -1.01 5.95 -1.79
CA GLY A 34 -0.81 7.39 -1.64
C GLY A 34 -2.01 8.06 -0.98
N GLY A 35 -1.77 9.11 -0.19
CA GLY A 35 -2.84 9.98 0.32
C GLY A 35 -3.41 10.88 -0.76
N GLY A 36 -4.65 11.34 -0.60
CA GLY A 36 -5.23 12.35 -1.46
C GLY A 36 -4.67 13.75 -1.19
N GLY A 37 -4.83 14.66 -2.14
CA GLY A 37 -4.51 16.08 -1.97
C GLY A 37 -5.64 16.83 -1.26
N GLY A 38 -5.37 17.96 -0.60
CA GLY A 38 -6.41 18.76 0.07
C GLY A 38 -7.35 19.47 -0.91
N ALA A 39 -8.59 19.73 -0.45
CA ALA A 39 -9.52 20.63 -1.14
C ALA A 39 -9.11 22.10 -0.93
N ARG A 40 -9.65 22.97 -1.78
CA ARG A 40 -9.49 24.41 -1.67
C ARG A 40 -10.86 25.07 -1.75
N VAL A 41 -11.14 25.98 -0.80
CA VAL A 41 -12.42 26.71 -0.70
C VAL A 41 -12.18 28.15 -0.29
N SER A 42 -13.15 29.01 -0.56
CA SER A 42 -13.18 30.38 -0.03
C SER A 42 -13.19 30.40 1.49
N SER A 43 -12.66 31.48 2.08
CA SER A 43 -12.72 31.69 3.53
C SER A 43 -14.16 31.64 4.04
N GLY A 44 -14.37 30.97 5.18
CA GLY A 44 -15.70 30.77 5.77
C GLY A 44 -16.46 29.54 5.27
N THR A 45 -15.90 28.77 4.33
CA THR A 45 -16.47 27.49 3.87
C THR A 45 -15.70 26.32 4.46
N GLN A 46 -16.40 25.27 4.88
CA GLN A 46 -15.78 24.04 5.38
C GLN A 46 -15.15 23.23 4.22
N CYS A 47 -13.97 22.68 4.45
CA CYS A 47 -13.34 21.70 3.56
C CYS A 47 -12.50 20.71 4.36
N SER A 48 -12.12 19.60 3.73
CA SER A 48 -11.19 18.63 4.32
C SER A 48 -9.85 18.56 3.58
N GLY A 49 -8.83 18.11 4.32
CA GLY A 49 -7.62 17.56 3.72
C GLY A 49 -7.91 16.27 2.97
N GLY A 50 -6.95 15.81 2.17
CA GLY A 50 -7.06 14.50 1.52
C GLY A 50 -7.03 13.36 2.54
N GLY A 51 -7.73 12.27 2.22
CA GLY A 51 -7.69 11.04 2.99
C GLY A 51 -6.31 10.39 2.95
N GLY A 52 -5.91 9.74 4.05
CA GLY A 52 -4.67 8.96 4.09
C GLY A 52 -4.71 7.74 3.16
N GLY A 53 -3.56 7.35 2.62
CA GLY A 53 -3.42 6.08 1.92
C GLY A 53 -3.38 4.89 2.89
N GLY A 54 -3.76 3.70 2.41
CA GLY A 54 -3.70 2.48 3.21
C GLY A 54 -2.29 1.90 3.28
N GLY A 55 -1.96 1.21 4.38
CA GLY A 55 -0.71 0.45 4.51
C GLY A 55 -0.70 -0.82 3.66
N GLY A 56 0.49 -1.29 3.26
CA GLY A 56 0.65 -2.60 2.64
C GLY A 56 0.68 -3.75 3.66
N PHE A 57 0.59 -4.98 3.17
CA PHE A 57 0.67 -6.17 4.02
C PHE A 57 2.12 -6.62 4.24
N THR A 58 2.45 -7.11 5.44
CA THR A 58 3.76 -7.69 5.75
C THR A 58 3.64 -9.19 5.98
N LEU A 59 4.50 -9.97 5.32
CA LEU A 59 4.55 -11.43 5.46
C LEU A 59 5.96 -11.88 5.81
N SER A 60 6.06 -12.76 6.80
CA SER A 60 7.30 -13.41 7.22
C SER A 60 7.10 -14.92 7.18
N GLN A 61 7.84 -15.62 6.32
CA GLN A 61 7.68 -17.05 6.12
C GLN A 61 9.03 -17.77 5.98
N MET A 62 9.15 -18.90 6.69
CA MET A 62 10.30 -19.80 6.58
C MET A 62 9.95 -20.96 5.65
N MET A 63 10.81 -21.26 4.70
CA MET A 63 10.60 -22.32 3.72
C MET A 63 11.84 -23.20 3.54
N ASP A 64 11.62 -24.43 3.09
CA ASP A 64 12.71 -25.32 2.72
C ASP A 64 13.34 -24.86 1.41
N ALA A 65 14.66 -24.81 1.38
CA ALA A 65 15.39 -24.36 0.20
C ALA A 65 15.17 -25.29 -1.01
N SER A 66 14.77 -26.54 -0.79
CA SER A 66 14.41 -27.49 -1.85
C SER A 66 13.16 -27.10 -2.64
N LEU A 67 12.25 -26.31 -2.05
CA LEU A 67 11.01 -25.85 -2.71
C LEU A 67 11.24 -24.65 -3.64
N LEU A 68 12.43 -24.06 -3.61
CA LEU A 68 12.79 -22.89 -4.41
C LEU A 68 13.65 -23.28 -5.60
N GLY A 69 13.54 -22.52 -6.70
CA GLY A 69 14.53 -22.56 -7.78
C GLY A 69 15.92 -22.10 -7.29
N SER A 70 16.97 -22.38 -8.06
CA SER A 70 18.30 -21.78 -7.83
C SER A 70 18.29 -20.26 -8.05
N SER A 71 17.33 -19.76 -8.82
CA SER A 71 17.07 -18.35 -9.08
C SER A 71 15.57 -18.08 -8.99
N VAL A 72 15.20 -16.96 -8.36
CA VAL A 72 13.81 -16.53 -8.17
C VAL A 72 13.71 -15.03 -8.46
N SER A 73 12.73 -14.62 -9.26
CA SER A 73 12.47 -13.21 -9.52
C SER A 73 11.92 -12.52 -8.28
N VAL A 74 12.45 -11.36 -7.92
CA VAL A 74 11.95 -10.49 -6.85
C VAL A 74 11.28 -9.28 -7.48
N THR A 75 9.99 -9.08 -7.20
CA THR A 75 9.25 -7.88 -7.60
C THR A 75 9.05 -7.00 -6.38
N ILE A 76 9.51 -5.75 -6.44
CA ILE A 76 9.22 -4.73 -5.42
C ILE A 76 8.16 -3.79 -5.98
N GLY A 77 7.02 -3.70 -5.31
CA GLY A 77 5.95 -2.79 -5.66
C GLY A 77 6.31 -1.34 -5.35
N ALA A 78 6.02 -0.43 -6.25
CA ALA A 78 6.16 1.00 -5.99
C ALA A 78 5.08 1.48 -5.00
N GLY A 79 5.40 2.49 -4.18
CA GLY A 79 4.41 3.21 -3.38
C GLY A 79 3.37 3.90 -4.26
N GLY A 80 2.14 4.01 -3.76
CA GLY A 80 1.09 4.75 -4.45
C GLY A 80 1.40 6.24 -4.53
N GLY A 81 1.15 6.85 -5.68
CA GLY A 81 1.32 8.29 -5.89
C GLY A 81 0.33 9.10 -5.05
N GLY A 82 0.78 10.22 -4.49
CA GLY A 82 -0.07 11.17 -3.77
C GLY A 82 -0.97 11.95 -4.73
N GLY A 83 -2.16 12.31 -4.26
CA GLY A 83 -3.09 13.17 -5.00
C GLY A 83 -2.65 14.63 -4.99
N SER A 84 -2.86 15.33 -6.10
CA SER A 84 -2.60 16.77 -6.21
C SER A 84 -3.57 17.59 -5.36
N GLY A 85 -3.10 18.66 -4.72
CA GLY A 85 -3.98 19.62 -4.06
C GLY A 85 -4.84 20.40 -5.06
N ALA A 86 -6.02 20.82 -4.64
CA ALA A 86 -6.88 21.69 -5.42
C ALA A 86 -6.22 23.06 -5.67
N THR A 87 -6.21 23.51 -6.92
CA THR A 87 -5.60 24.80 -7.33
C THR A 87 -6.62 25.92 -7.50
N VAL A 88 -7.91 25.62 -7.53
CA VAL A 88 -9.02 26.57 -7.72
C VAL A 88 -9.97 26.50 -6.52
N ASP A 89 -10.54 27.64 -6.14
CA ASP A 89 -11.52 27.67 -5.04
C ASP A 89 -12.75 26.81 -5.36
N ASN A 90 -13.34 26.23 -4.31
CA ASN A 90 -14.49 25.34 -4.36
C ASN A 90 -14.26 24.05 -5.17
N THR A 91 -13.04 23.53 -5.17
CA THR A 91 -12.72 22.26 -5.82
C THR A 91 -12.13 21.24 -4.85
N ALA A 92 -12.48 19.97 -5.09
CA ALA A 92 -11.91 18.83 -4.37
C ALA A 92 -10.45 18.60 -4.77
N GLY A 93 -9.67 18.01 -3.88
CA GLY A 93 -8.33 17.54 -4.21
C GLY A 93 -8.34 16.31 -5.11
N GLY A 94 -7.19 15.96 -5.68
CA GLY A 94 -7.00 14.71 -6.41
C GLY A 94 -6.92 13.51 -5.47
N ASN A 95 -7.38 12.35 -5.93
CA ASN A 95 -7.21 11.09 -5.23
C ASN A 95 -5.75 10.63 -5.27
N GLY A 96 -5.30 9.97 -4.20
CA GLY A 96 -4.10 9.17 -4.23
C GLY A 96 -4.34 7.84 -4.95
N SER A 97 -3.26 7.16 -5.32
CA SER A 97 -3.30 5.87 -6.02
C SER A 97 -2.94 4.72 -5.09
N ALA A 98 -3.42 3.50 -5.41
CA ALA A 98 -2.96 2.29 -4.73
C ALA A 98 -1.46 2.05 -4.96
N GLY A 99 -0.82 1.35 -4.02
CA GLY A 99 0.56 0.87 -4.21
C GLY A 99 0.63 -0.35 -5.14
N GLY A 100 1.84 -0.73 -5.53
CA GLY A 100 2.13 -1.99 -6.22
C GLY A 100 2.33 -3.16 -5.24
N TYR A 101 2.08 -4.39 -5.71
CA TYR A 101 2.36 -5.59 -4.93
C TYR A 101 3.87 -5.90 -4.89
N THR A 102 4.31 -6.58 -3.84
CA THR A 102 5.67 -7.15 -3.73
C THR A 102 5.55 -8.67 -3.83
N ALA A 103 6.45 -9.33 -4.56
CA ALA A 103 6.39 -10.77 -4.79
C ALA A 103 7.76 -11.44 -4.82
N PHE A 104 7.79 -12.68 -4.37
CA PHE A 104 8.92 -13.58 -4.47
C PHE A 104 8.56 -14.74 -5.40
N GLY A 105 8.90 -14.56 -6.68
CA GLY A 105 8.50 -15.45 -7.77
C GLY A 105 6.99 -15.67 -7.80
N SER A 106 6.59 -16.90 -8.11
CA SER A 106 5.22 -17.38 -7.94
C SER A 106 4.95 -17.98 -6.56
N HIS A 107 5.93 -17.95 -5.65
CA HIS A 107 5.81 -18.61 -4.35
C HIS A 107 4.96 -17.80 -3.38
N MET A 108 5.15 -16.49 -3.36
CA MET A 108 4.48 -15.61 -2.40
C MET A 108 4.29 -14.21 -2.99
N ARG A 109 3.20 -13.56 -2.56
CA ARG A 109 2.88 -12.18 -2.88
C ARG A 109 2.33 -11.50 -1.64
N VAL A 110 2.72 -10.26 -1.41
CA VAL A 110 2.10 -9.36 -0.45
C VAL A 110 1.46 -8.20 -1.18
N TYR A 111 0.24 -7.86 -0.78
CA TYR A 111 -0.57 -6.86 -1.46
C TYR A 111 -0.37 -5.46 -0.87
N SER A 112 -0.71 -4.46 -1.67
CA SER A 112 -0.61 -3.06 -1.34
C SER A 112 -1.86 -2.52 -0.67
N GLY A 113 -1.71 -1.36 -0.03
CA GLY A 113 -2.83 -0.53 0.38
C GLY A 113 -3.43 0.28 -0.77
N GLY A 114 -4.69 0.66 -0.60
CA GLY A 114 -5.43 1.52 -1.53
C GLY A 114 -5.09 3.00 -1.34
N GLY A 115 -5.36 3.80 -2.37
CA GLY A 115 -5.22 5.25 -2.35
C GLY A 115 -6.31 5.94 -1.52
N GLY A 116 -5.93 7.05 -0.89
CA GLY A 116 -6.85 7.95 -0.19
C GLY A 116 -7.60 8.88 -1.15
N ALA A 117 -8.80 9.31 -0.75
CA ALA A 117 -9.62 10.22 -1.55
C ALA A 117 -9.05 11.63 -1.45
N GLY A 118 -9.22 12.43 -2.49
CA GLY A 118 -8.95 13.86 -2.41
C GLY A 118 -9.80 14.54 -1.34
N GLY A 119 -9.36 15.69 -0.87
CA GLY A 119 -10.09 16.57 0.03
C GLY A 119 -11.44 16.91 -0.56
N GLN A 120 -12.48 16.95 0.26
CA GLN A 120 -13.84 17.28 -0.15
C GLN A 120 -14.24 18.70 0.27
N VAL A 121 -15.12 19.32 -0.51
CA VAL A 121 -15.76 20.61 -0.19
C VAL A 121 -17.00 20.32 0.66
N GLY A 122 -17.11 20.93 1.85
CA GLY A 122 -18.25 20.73 2.75
C GLY A 122 -18.40 19.31 3.32
N ALA A 123 -17.38 18.46 3.18
CA ALA A 123 -17.41 17.08 3.66
C ALA A 123 -16.01 16.60 4.07
N HIS A 124 -15.97 15.44 4.74
CA HIS A 124 -14.74 14.73 5.05
C HIS A 124 -14.25 13.87 3.87
N SER A 125 -13.01 13.39 3.95
CA SER A 125 -12.43 12.49 2.97
C SER A 125 -12.30 11.08 3.52
N GLY A 126 -12.50 10.07 2.67
CA GLY A 126 -12.25 8.67 3.00
C GLY A 126 -10.78 8.31 2.83
N GLY A 127 -10.21 7.55 3.77
CA GLY A 127 -8.90 6.94 3.65
C GLY A 127 -8.92 5.64 2.84
N GLY A 128 -7.77 5.28 2.25
CA GLY A 128 -7.59 4.01 1.56
C GLY A 128 -7.55 2.82 2.53
N GLY A 129 -8.03 1.67 2.08
CA GLY A 129 -7.96 0.43 2.87
C GLY A 129 -6.54 -0.15 2.90
N GLY A 130 -6.19 -0.82 3.99
CA GLY A 130 -4.93 -1.55 4.11
C GLY A 130 -4.95 -2.86 3.32
N GLY A 131 -3.80 -3.24 2.75
CA GLY A 131 -3.60 -4.53 2.09
C GLY A 131 -3.74 -5.71 3.05
N GLY A 132 -4.25 -6.83 2.54
CA GLY A 132 -4.35 -8.10 3.25
C GLY A 132 -3.49 -9.18 2.61
N ALA A 133 -3.50 -10.39 3.19
CA ALA A 133 -2.75 -11.53 2.66
C ALA A 133 -3.30 -12.04 1.32
N ALA A 134 -4.61 -11.84 1.05
CA ALA A 134 -5.28 -12.38 -0.13
C ALA A 134 -5.77 -11.33 -1.14
N SER A 135 -5.80 -10.05 -0.78
CA SER A 135 -6.11 -8.96 -1.72
C SER A 135 -5.52 -7.62 -1.27
N GLY A 136 -5.37 -6.69 -2.21
CA GLY A 136 -5.05 -5.30 -1.89
C GLY A 136 -6.19 -4.60 -1.17
N GLY A 137 -5.84 -3.48 -0.52
CA GLY A 137 -6.82 -2.57 0.05
C GLY A 137 -7.56 -1.80 -1.04
N GLY A 138 -8.84 -1.53 -0.82
CA GLY A 138 -9.66 -0.73 -1.73
C GLY A 138 -9.24 0.74 -1.70
N ASN A 139 -9.37 1.42 -2.84
CA ASN A 139 -9.29 2.87 -2.88
C ASN A 139 -10.54 3.49 -2.25
N SER A 140 -10.39 4.64 -1.60
CA SER A 140 -11.55 5.43 -1.19
C SER A 140 -12.09 6.28 -2.33
N THR A 141 -13.31 6.78 -2.16
CA THR A 141 -13.97 7.68 -3.11
C THR A 141 -14.82 8.70 -2.35
N GLY A 142 -14.46 9.99 -2.47
CA GLY A 142 -15.13 11.05 -1.73
C GLY A 142 -15.07 10.81 -0.22
N THR A 143 -16.23 10.72 0.42
CA THR A 143 -16.41 10.42 1.85
C THR A 143 -16.29 8.92 2.17
N THR A 144 -16.41 8.05 1.17
CA THR A 144 -16.45 6.60 1.38
C THR A 144 -15.05 6.04 1.50
N ALA A 145 -14.76 5.41 2.63
CA ALA A 145 -13.47 4.77 2.88
C ALA A 145 -13.25 3.53 2.00
N GLY A 146 -11.98 3.24 1.71
CA GLY A 146 -11.59 2.04 0.99
C GLY A 146 -11.80 0.77 1.81
N SER A 147 -12.24 -0.30 1.14
CA SER A 147 -12.44 -1.61 1.78
C SER A 147 -11.13 -2.22 2.27
N ALA A 148 -11.18 -3.00 3.35
CA ALA A 148 -10.06 -3.80 3.81
C ALA A 148 -9.63 -4.84 2.76
N GLY A 149 -8.32 -5.08 2.63
CA GLY A 149 -7.82 -6.28 1.98
C GLY A 149 -8.18 -7.54 2.77
N LEU A 150 -8.42 -8.64 2.07
CA LEU A 150 -8.81 -9.91 2.68
C LEU A 150 -7.69 -10.48 3.55
N VAL A 151 -8.06 -10.94 4.75
CA VAL A 151 -7.18 -11.54 5.77
C VAL A 151 -6.12 -10.55 6.26
N GLY A 152 -6.42 -9.86 7.36
CA GLY A 152 -5.49 -8.98 8.06
C GLY A 152 -5.42 -7.53 7.55
N GLY A 153 -6.18 -7.17 6.50
CA GLY A 153 -6.34 -5.78 6.09
C GLY A 153 -7.30 -5.02 7.00
N ALA A 154 -7.13 -3.70 7.09
CA ALA A 154 -8.05 -2.79 7.78
C ALA A 154 -8.78 -1.91 6.76
N ALA A 155 -10.05 -1.59 7.01
CA ALA A 155 -10.77 -0.62 6.19
C ALA A 155 -10.18 0.78 6.42
N GLY A 156 -10.29 1.66 5.43
CA GLY A 156 -9.90 3.04 5.59
C GLY A 156 -10.77 3.76 6.62
N GLY A 157 -10.25 4.83 7.22
CA GLY A 157 -11.04 5.70 8.08
C GLY A 157 -11.82 6.74 7.27
N SER A 158 -13.05 7.04 7.67
CA SER A 158 -13.77 8.25 7.26
C SER A 158 -13.74 9.26 8.41
N GLY A 159 -13.34 10.51 8.14
CA GLY A 159 -13.38 11.58 9.14
C GLY A 159 -14.81 11.94 9.55
N TRP A 160 -14.97 12.67 10.67
CA TRP A 160 -16.25 13.31 10.99
C TRP A 160 -16.34 14.67 10.28
N ALA A 161 -17.46 14.97 9.64
CA ALA A 161 -17.73 16.33 9.18
C ALA A 161 -18.19 17.16 10.39
N ALA A 162 -17.34 18.06 10.88
CA ALA A 162 -17.80 19.06 11.85
C ALA A 162 -18.82 19.96 11.13
N GLY A 163 -20.04 20.03 11.68
CA GLY A 163 -21.08 20.97 11.25
C GLY A 163 -20.77 22.39 11.67
#